data_AF-A0A7C5BQ01-F1
#
_entry.id   AF-A0A7C5BQ01-F1
#
_cell.length_a   1.000
_cell.length_b   1.000
_cell.length_c   1.000
_cell.angle_alpha   90.00
_cell.angle_beta   90.00
_cell.angle_gamma   90.00
#
_symmetry.space_group_name_H-M   'P 1'
#
loop_
_entity.id
_entity.type
_entity.pdbx_description
1 polymer ?
#
loop_
_entity_poly.entity_id
_entity_poly.type
_entity_poly.pdbx_seq_one_letter_code
_entity_poly.pdbx_strand_id
1 'polypeptide(L)' 'NILQRVHESEESPRPKVLFEPGEVVRVTDGPFNDFTGVVEEVNYEKSTMRVEVVIFGRSTPVELQFSQVAKG' A
#
# COMPACT_ATOMS: atom_id res chain seq x y z
N ASN A 1 20.84 -38.07 -21.99
CA ASN A 1 20.67 -37.55 -20.62
C ASN A 1 20.98 -36.07 -20.64
N ILE A 2 19.95 -35.24 -20.79
CA ILE A 2 20.08 -33.77 -20.89
C ILE A 2 19.23 -33.23 -19.73
N LEU A 3 19.93 -32.92 -18.64
CA LEU A 3 19.43 -32.40 -17.37
C LEU A 3 18.57 -31.16 -17.66
N GLN A 4 17.27 -31.24 -17.45
CA GLN A 4 16.58 -30.84 -16.23
C GLN A 4 16.72 -29.34 -15.92
N ARG A 5 15.60 -28.65 -16.19
CA ARG A 5 14.99 -27.60 -15.36
C ARG A 5 15.80 -26.32 -15.19
N VAL A 6 15.55 -25.37 -16.09
CA VAL A 6 15.47 -23.96 -15.71
C VAL A 6 13.98 -23.62 -15.65
N HIS A 7 13.39 -23.89 -14.48
CA HIS A 7 12.21 -23.19 -14.02
C HIS A 7 12.76 -21.90 -13.38
N GLU A 8 13.02 -20.89 -14.22
CA GLU A 8 13.12 -19.52 -13.73
C GLU A 8 11.71 -18.96 -13.79
N SER A 9 10.87 -19.39 -12.85
CA SER A 9 9.88 -18.49 -12.32
C SER A 9 10.68 -17.45 -11.55
N GLU A 10 11.18 -16.42 -12.25
CA GLU A 10 11.53 -15.16 -11.62
C GLU A 10 10.23 -14.56 -11.11
N GLU A 11 9.74 -15.11 -9.99
CA GLU A 11 9.06 -14.31 -8.99
C GLU A 11 10.07 -13.25 -8.57
N SER A 12 10.17 -12.19 -9.37
CA SER A 12 10.66 -10.90 -8.94
C SER A 12 10.18 -10.74 -7.50
N PRO A 13 11.05 -10.45 -6.52
CA PRO A 13 10.59 -10.18 -5.17
C PRO A 13 9.72 -8.94 -5.29
N ARG A 14 8.42 -9.13 -5.51
CA ARG A 14 7.45 -8.05 -5.38
C ARG A 14 7.71 -7.63 -3.95
N PRO A 15 8.22 -6.41 -3.70
CA PRO A 15 8.31 -5.95 -2.34
C PRO A 15 6.90 -6.14 -1.79
N LYS A 16 6.73 -7.07 -0.85
CA LYS A 16 5.52 -7.08 -0.04
C LYS A 16 5.66 -5.77 0.70
N VAL A 17 5.06 -4.72 0.15
CA VAL A 17 5.03 -3.41 0.77
C VAL A 17 4.17 -3.63 2.02
N LEU A 18 4.84 -3.95 3.11
CA LEU A 18 4.24 -4.13 4.42
C LEU A 18 4.02 -2.73 4.94
N PHE A 19 2.75 -2.34 5.07
CA PHE A 19 2.37 -1.08 5.67
C PHE A 19 2.16 -1.27 7.16
N GLU A 20 2.61 -0.32 7.95
CA GLU A 20 2.47 -0.37 9.40
C GLU A 20 1.67 0.83 9.90
N PRO A 21 0.84 0.66 10.94
CA PRO A 21 0.23 1.79 11.64
C PRO A 21 1.28 2.82 12.08
N GLY A 22 1.01 4.10 11.82
CA GLY A 22 1.93 5.22 12.04
C GLY A 22 2.80 5.58 10.84
N GLU A 23 2.79 4.77 9.78
CA GLU A 23 3.53 5.06 8.55
C GLU A 23 2.86 6.17 7.74
N VAL A 24 3.66 7.05 7.15
CA VAL A 24 3.19 8.11 6.26
C VAL A 24 3.11 7.54 4.84
N VAL A 25 1.93 7.65 4.24
CA VAL A 25 1.68 7.18 2.88
C VAL A 25 1.13 8.31 2.01
N ARG A 26 1.50 8.28 0.73
CA ARG A 26 0.94 9.17 -0.27
C ARG A 26 -0.12 8.42 -1.04
N VAL A 27 -1.31 9.01 -1.16
CA VAL A 27 -2.38 8.46 -1.98
C VAL A 27 -2.09 8.79 -3.44
N THR A 28 -2.14 7.79 -4.31
CA THR A 28 -1.79 7.90 -5.74
C THR A 28 -3.01 7.72 -6.66
N ASP A 29 -4.19 7.48 -6.10
CA ASP A 29 -5.41 7.20 -6.86
C ASP A 29 -6.68 7.72 -6.14
N GLY A 30 -7.76 7.90 -6.90
CA GLY A 30 -9.05 8.34 -6.38
C GLY A 30 -9.14 9.85 -6.08
N PRO A 31 -10.21 10.29 -5.38
CA PRO A 31 -10.46 11.71 -5.11
C PRO A 31 -9.47 12.32 -4.10
N PHE A 32 -8.67 11.48 -3.45
CA PHE A 32 -7.64 11.86 -2.49
C PHE A 32 -6.23 11.74 -3.08
N ASN A 33 -6.10 11.59 -4.40
CA ASN A 33 -4.79 11.58 -5.06
C ASN A 33 -3.98 12.84 -4.68
N ASP A 34 -2.66 12.67 -4.57
CA ASP A 34 -1.67 13.65 -4.13
C ASP A 34 -1.77 14.10 -2.67
N PHE A 35 -2.78 13.64 -1.92
CA PHE A 35 -2.79 13.83 -0.48
C PHE A 35 -1.87 12.84 0.23
N THR A 36 -1.36 13.28 1.37
CA THR A 36 -0.58 12.46 2.29
C THR A 36 -1.42 12.16 3.52
N GLY A 37 -1.29 10.96 4.05
CA GLY A 37 -1.98 10.56 5.28
C GLY A 37 -1.12 9.62 6.11
N VAL A 38 -1.60 9.33 7.31
CA VAL A 38 -0.96 8.39 8.23
C VAL A 38 -1.80 7.12 8.30
N VAL A 39 -1.15 5.96 8.18
CA VAL A 39 -1.83 4.67 8.33
C VAL A 39 -2.29 4.52 9.78
N GLU A 40 -3.57 4.34 10.00
CA GLU A 40 -4.16 4.10 11.33
C GLU A 40 -4.25 2.59 11.61
N GLU A 41 -4.71 1.82 10.62
CA GLU A 41 -4.91 0.38 10.73
C GLU A 41 -4.69 -0.29 9.37
N VAL A 42 -4.20 -1.53 9.39
CA VAL A 42 -3.97 -2.33 8.17
C VAL A 42 -4.73 -3.64 8.26
N ASN A 43 -5.59 -3.89 7.28
CA ASN A 43 -6.32 -5.13 7.13
C ASN A 43 -5.74 -5.95 5.97
N TYR A 44 -4.83 -6.86 6.30
CA TYR A 44 -4.18 -7.74 5.33
C TYR A 44 -5.13 -8.78 4.72
N GLU A 45 -6.17 -9.20 5.44
CA GLU A 45 -7.16 -10.17 4.93
C GLU A 45 -7.98 -9.56 3.79
N LYS A 46 -8.35 -8.29 3.93
CA LYS A 46 -9.11 -7.53 2.93
C LYS A 46 -8.23 -6.79 1.92
N SER A 47 -6.92 -6.76 2.14
CA SER A 47 -5.96 -5.94 1.38
C SER A 47 -6.29 -4.44 1.38
N THR A 48 -6.85 -3.97 2.49
CA THR A 48 -7.20 -2.56 2.72
C THR A 48 -6.47 -2.00 3.93
N MET A 49 -6.38 -0.68 4.00
CA MET A 49 -5.86 0.06 5.16
C MET A 49 -6.74 1.27 5.43
N ARG A 50 -6.82 1.63 6.70
CA ARG A 50 -7.41 2.89 7.15
C ARG A 50 -6.31 3.93 7.23
N VAL A 51 -6.47 5.02 6.49
CA VAL A 51 -5.51 6.12 6.42
C VAL A 51 -6.20 7.40 6.87
N GLU A 52 -5.57 8.11 7.77
CA GLU A 52 -6.02 9.43 8.22
C GLU A 52 -5.40 10.49 7.30
N VAL A 53 -6.22 11.05 6.40
CA VAL A 53 -5.79 12.07 5.43
C VAL A 53 -6.13 13.45 5.97
N VAL A 54 -5.17 14.37 5.91
CA VAL A 54 -5.36 15.75 6.36
C VAL A 54 -5.79 16.62 5.19
N ILE A 55 -7.01 17.14 5.25
CA ILE A 55 -7.59 18.01 4.22
C ILE A 55 -8.11 19.28 4.89
N PHE A 56 -7.64 20.45 4.46
CA PHE A 56 -8.01 21.75 5.04
C PHE A 56 -7.86 21.83 6.58
N GLY A 57 -6.84 21.18 7.12
CA GLY A 57 -6.58 21.13 8.57
C GLY A 57 -7.55 20.22 9.35
N ARG A 58 -8.35 19.40 8.66
CA ARG A 58 -9.22 18.39 9.27
C ARG A 58 -8.71 17.00 8.89
N SER A 59 -8.51 16.17 9.89
CA SER A 59 -8.25 14.75 9.69
C SER A 59 -9.52 14.03 9.29
N THR A 60 -9.49 13.32 8.16
CA THR A 60 -10.59 12.49 7.68
C THR A 60 -10.08 11.06 7.49
N PRO A 61 -10.64 10.07 8.22
CA PRO A 61 -10.28 8.67 8.02
C PRO A 61 -10.90 8.17 6.71
N VAL A 62 -10.07 7.56 5.86
CA VAL A 62 -10.48 6.95 4.60
C VAL A 62 -9.94 5.53 4.52
N GLU A 63 -10.69 4.62 3.90
CA GLU A 63 -10.25 3.26 3.63
C GLU A 63 -9.71 3.18 2.21
N LEU A 64 -8.46 2.71 2.06
CA LEU A 64 -7.73 2.65 0.79
C LEU A 64 -7.15 1.25 0.59
N GLN A 65 -7.02 0.84 -0.67
CA GLN A 65 -6.30 -0.39 -1.00
C GLN A 65 -4.79 -0.13 -1.07
N PHE A 66 -3.99 -1.19 -0.88
CA PHE A 66 -2.53 -1.11 -0.97
C PHE A 66 -2.01 -0.59 -2.32
N SER A 67 -2.77 -0.79 -3.40
CA SER A 67 -2.44 -0.30 -4.74
C SER A 67 -2.73 1.19 -4.96
N GLN A 68 -3.53 1.80 -4.08
CA GLN A 68 -3.94 3.21 -4.19
C GLN A 68 -3.03 4.14 -3.40
N VAL A 69 -2.02 3.58 -2.74
CA VAL A 69 -1.04 4.31 -1.94
C VAL A 69 0.38 3.92 -2.32
N ALA A 70 1.29 4.87 -2.19
CA ALA A 70 2.72 4.65 -2.27
C ALA A 70 3.35 5.01 -0.91
N LYS A 71 4.40 4.27 -0.52
CA LYS A 71 5.24 4.68 0.60
C LYS A 71 5.88 6.02 0.27
N GLY A 72 5.76 6.97 1.20
CA GLY A 72 6.36 8.30 1.09
C GLY A 72 7.87 8.28 1.21
#